data_AF-A0A246GLX1-F1
#
_entry.id   AF-A0A246GLX1-F1
#
_cell.length_a   1.000
_cell.length_b   1.000
_cell.length_c   1.000
_cell.angle_alpha   90.00
_cell.angle_beta   90.00
_cell.angle_gamma   90.00
#
_symmetry.space_group_name_H-M   'P 1'
#
loop_
_entity.id
_entity.type
_entity.pdbx_description
1 polymer ?
#
loop_
_entity_poly.entity_id
_entity_poly.type
_entity_poly.pdbx_seq_one_letter_code
_entity_poly.pdbx_strand_id
1 'polypeptide(L)'
;MVDKIKLMAENFNPDFIKQNFKWREIESDDEEFTELDFELNRYLQTNITKKSRMFSLRMLLTENLKTSTYSLSINGSIRKWYFDKNSRKDLNYYEFIDCIEILGCKLGLKKGEIWRMFKVTQLEIGVTLLLKSFTNDILDCFVKYRNAKRDDKNVTSIYFRFTNYDLLIYDKYLEMLGKKEFTKTDKKIISKYLMLRFEIDINKVSIPTFKMKYHKLSSLKSNWNELPKELYKYLNAIKFVDTISKNEVINENNKTKISKNDFIKWGFYSFMKSHGIHNTIKDFNKMVLPNNKSKFFNDLMNIYKSHIISEKDYKAIILYELRKKTDRLYNKGNFRYINT
;
A
#
# COMPACT_ATOMS: atom_id res chain seq x y z
N MET A 1 -3.27 0.95 10.32
CA MET A 1 -3.49 1.54 8.99
C MET A 1 -2.20 2.14 8.49
N VAL A 2 -1.57 3.04 9.24
CA VAL A 2 -0.17 3.42 8.98
C VAL A 2 0.74 2.20 9.20
N ASP A 3 1.59 1.89 8.23
CA ASP A 3 2.58 0.81 8.31
C ASP A 3 4.00 1.38 8.36
N LYS A 4 4.46 1.97 7.24
CA LYS A 4 5.73 2.68 7.15
C LYS A 4 5.56 4.19 7.21
N ILE A 5 6.57 4.86 7.75
CA ILE A 5 6.62 6.31 7.82
C ILE A 5 8.08 6.77 7.76
N LYS A 6 8.31 7.89 7.08
CA LYS A 6 9.55 8.66 7.21
C LYS A 6 9.22 9.97 7.93
N LEU A 7 9.83 10.15 9.08
CA LEU A 7 9.71 11.34 9.92
C LEU A 7 10.98 12.19 9.76
N MET A 8 10.85 13.50 9.83
CA MET A 8 11.96 14.44 9.80
C MET A 8 11.74 15.60 10.77
N ALA A 9 12.73 15.89 11.61
CA ALA A 9 12.81 17.09 12.43
C ALA A 9 14.01 17.93 12.02
N GLU A 10 13.80 19.23 11.83
CA GLU A 10 14.86 20.22 11.60
C GLU A 10 15.22 20.88 12.93
N ASN A 11 16.46 21.37 13.07
CA ASN A 11 16.97 22.01 14.29
C ASN A 11 16.80 21.13 15.55
N PHE A 12 17.08 19.84 15.41
CA PHE A 12 16.95 18.85 16.48
C PHE A 12 18.10 18.98 17.48
N ASN A 13 17.84 18.94 18.80
CA ASN A 13 18.93 18.86 19.79
C ASN A 13 19.47 17.40 19.84
N PRO A 14 20.72 17.14 19.42
CA PRO A 14 21.24 15.79 19.32
C PRO A 14 21.78 15.22 20.64
N ASP A 15 21.90 16.00 21.72
CA ASP A 15 22.67 15.64 22.93
C ASP A 15 22.25 14.28 23.50
N PHE A 16 20.94 14.13 23.74
CA PHE A 16 20.39 12.89 24.28
C PHE A 16 20.69 11.69 23.36
N ILE A 17 20.43 11.82 22.05
CA ILE A 17 20.57 10.70 21.13
C ILE A 17 22.04 10.37 20.81
N LYS A 18 22.94 11.36 20.81
CA LYS A 18 24.40 11.14 20.65
C LYS A 18 24.95 10.33 21.82
N GLN A 19 24.47 10.58 23.04
CA GLN A 19 24.91 9.85 24.24
C GLN A 19 24.30 8.45 24.36
N ASN A 20 23.06 8.26 23.88
CA ASN A 20 22.29 7.03 24.12
C ASN A 20 22.29 6.02 22.95
N PHE A 21 22.84 6.38 21.79
CA PHE A 21 22.90 5.50 20.62
C PHE A 21 24.33 5.34 20.12
N LYS A 22 24.62 4.16 19.55
CA LYS A 22 25.87 3.89 18.85
C LYS A 22 25.73 4.32 17.40
N TRP A 23 26.43 5.38 17.04
CA TRP A 23 26.39 5.98 15.71
C TRP A 23 27.51 5.46 14.83
N ARG A 24 27.21 5.32 13.55
CA ARG A 24 28.19 5.05 12.50
C ARG A 24 28.11 6.18 11.48
N GLU A 25 29.25 6.72 11.10
CA GLU A 25 29.36 7.69 10.01
C GLU A 25 29.16 7.00 8.66
N ILE A 26 28.42 7.65 7.76
CA ILE A 26 28.12 7.14 6.43
C ILE A 26 28.51 8.16 5.37
N GLU A 27 29.05 7.67 4.26
CA GLU A 27 29.49 8.47 3.09
C GLU A 27 28.46 8.42 1.96
N SER A 28 27.39 7.64 2.13
CA SER A 28 26.23 7.56 1.24
C SER A 28 25.04 6.93 1.96
N ASP A 29 23.83 7.49 1.84
CA ASP A 29 22.58 6.77 2.13
C ASP A 29 21.94 6.34 0.79
N ASP A 30 20.89 5.53 0.84
CA ASP A 30 20.02 5.21 -0.30
C ASP A 30 19.25 6.45 -0.84
N GLU A 31 19.63 7.65 -0.44
CA GLU A 31 19.09 8.93 -0.89
C GLU A 31 20.04 9.56 -1.91
N GLU A 32 19.48 10.13 -3.00
CA GLU A 32 20.26 10.87 -3.99
C GLU A 32 20.80 12.16 -3.36
N PHE A 33 22.00 12.10 -2.80
CA PHE A 33 22.76 13.24 -2.34
C PHE A 33 23.63 13.78 -3.47
N THR A 34 23.77 15.11 -3.52
CA THR A 34 24.73 15.78 -4.41
C THR A 34 26.11 15.80 -3.77
N GLU A 35 27.18 15.98 -4.54
CA GLU A 35 28.54 16.18 -3.99
C GLU A 35 28.57 17.33 -2.97
N LEU A 36 27.84 18.41 -3.25
CA LEU A 36 27.68 19.55 -2.35
C LEU A 36 27.02 19.16 -1.01
N ASP A 37 26.12 18.17 -0.99
CA ASP A 37 25.50 17.72 0.26
C ASP A 37 26.53 17.06 1.19
N PHE A 38 27.48 16.31 0.65
CA PHE A 38 28.55 15.67 1.44
C PHE A 38 29.64 16.64 1.88
N GLU A 39 29.92 17.69 1.11
CA GLU A 39 30.85 18.74 1.53
C GLU A 39 30.31 19.56 2.72
N LEU A 40 28.98 19.72 2.80
CA LEU A 40 28.34 20.59 3.77
C LEU A 40 27.81 19.87 5.00
N ASN A 41 27.68 18.55 4.95
CA ASN A 41 27.01 17.80 5.99
C ASN A 41 27.78 16.55 6.41
N ARG A 42 27.68 16.25 7.71
CA ARG A 42 28.10 14.98 8.29
C ARG A 42 26.88 14.12 8.57
N TYR A 43 26.93 12.85 8.15
CA TYR A 43 25.81 11.90 8.28
C TYR A 43 26.15 10.78 9.26
N LEU A 44 25.32 10.65 10.29
CA LEU A 44 25.43 9.61 11.31
C LEU A 44 24.19 8.72 11.27
N GLN A 45 24.38 7.41 11.19
CA GLN A 45 23.30 6.43 11.13
C GLN A 45 23.31 5.47 12.33
N THR A 46 22.12 5.12 12.79
CA THR A 46 21.88 4.05 13.77
C THR A 46 20.48 3.43 13.61
N ASN A 47 20.12 2.52 14.50
CA ASN A 47 18.83 1.83 14.51
C ASN A 47 18.13 1.94 15.87
N ILE A 48 16.84 2.26 15.87
CA ILE A 48 15.97 2.20 17.04
C ILE A 48 15.35 0.82 17.12
N THR A 49 15.73 0.04 18.13
CA THR A 49 15.18 -1.30 18.39
C THR A 49 14.28 -1.29 19.62
N LYS A 50 13.20 -2.08 19.59
CA LYS A 50 12.36 -2.34 20.77
C LYS A 50 12.81 -3.59 21.52
N LYS A 51 12.80 -4.74 20.83
CA LYS A 51 13.29 -6.04 21.34
C LYS A 51 14.09 -6.78 20.27
N SER A 52 13.51 -7.01 19.09
CA SER A 52 14.21 -7.61 17.96
C SER A 52 15.02 -6.57 17.18
N ARG A 53 16.19 -7.00 16.69
CA ARG A 53 16.95 -6.24 15.68
C ARG A 53 16.32 -6.31 14.30
N MET A 54 15.47 -7.30 14.03
CA MET A 54 14.87 -7.54 12.71
C MET A 54 13.89 -6.44 12.28
N PHE A 55 13.20 -5.82 13.23
CA PHE A 55 12.17 -4.81 12.96
C PHE A 55 12.58 -3.46 13.57
N SER A 56 13.80 -3.00 13.29
CA SER A 56 14.28 -1.68 13.71
C SER A 56 13.72 -0.56 12.84
N LEU A 57 13.74 0.66 13.39
CA LEU A 57 13.60 1.89 12.61
C LEU A 57 15.00 2.45 12.35
N ARG A 58 15.29 2.80 11.10
CA ARG A 58 16.54 3.49 10.74
C ARG A 58 16.47 4.92 11.25
N MET A 59 17.55 5.40 11.86
CA MET A 59 17.68 6.77 12.32
C MET A 59 18.91 7.40 11.67
N LEU A 60 18.72 8.56 11.05
CA LEU A 60 19.75 9.33 10.36
C LEU A 60 19.83 10.72 11.00
N LEU A 61 20.95 11.04 11.62
CA LEU A 61 21.27 12.35 12.16
C LEU A 61 22.21 13.05 11.16
N THR A 62 21.78 14.19 10.65
CA THR A 62 22.56 15.02 9.72
C THR A 62 22.99 16.29 10.44
N GLU A 63 24.29 16.55 10.43
CA GLU A 63 24.90 17.76 10.99
C GLU A 63 25.34 18.66 9.84
N ASN A 64 24.81 19.88 9.78
CA ASN A 64 25.32 20.88 8.86
C ASN A 64 26.61 21.48 9.43
N LEU A 65 27.73 21.29 8.74
CA LEU A 65 29.05 21.68 9.22
C LEU A 65 29.26 23.21 9.23
N LYS A 66 28.49 23.96 8.45
CA LYS A 66 28.57 25.43 8.40
C LYS A 66 27.77 26.10 9.50
N THR A 67 26.55 25.62 9.75
CA THR A 67 25.62 26.25 10.71
C THR A 67 25.61 25.55 12.07
N SER A 68 26.25 24.37 12.18
CA SER A 68 26.19 23.49 13.34
C SER A 68 24.76 23.10 13.74
N THR A 69 23.82 23.17 12.79
CA THR A 69 22.43 22.74 13.01
C THR A 69 22.27 21.26 12.68
N TYR A 70 21.42 20.58 13.43
CA TYR A 70 21.15 19.16 13.23
C TYR A 70 19.74 18.92 12.69
N SER A 71 19.59 17.93 11.82
CA SER A 71 18.30 17.35 11.46
C SER A 71 18.29 15.86 11.75
N LEU A 72 17.12 15.35 12.13
CA LEU A 72 16.92 13.95 12.47
C LEU A 72 15.84 13.35 11.58
N SER A 73 16.18 12.28 10.86
CA SER A 73 15.22 11.47 10.13
C SER A 73 15.06 10.08 10.74
N ILE A 74 13.83 9.58 10.77
CA ILE A 74 13.49 8.23 11.22
C ILE A 74 12.67 7.57 10.12
N ASN A 75 13.11 6.40 9.64
CA ASN A 75 12.49 5.69 8.54
C ASN A 75 12.24 4.22 8.90
N GLY A 76 11.07 3.70 8.55
CA GLY A 76 10.78 2.28 8.61
C GLY A 76 9.31 1.95 8.89
N SER A 77 9.04 0.65 9.06
CA SER A 77 7.72 0.14 9.44
C SER A 77 7.48 0.31 10.95
N ILE A 78 6.80 1.39 11.35
CA ILE A 78 6.40 1.60 12.74
C ILE A 78 5.46 0.50 13.23
N ARG A 79 4.66 -0.10 12.34
CA ARG A 79 3.79 -1.22 12.68
C ARG A 79 4.59 -2.48 13.05
N LYS A 80 5.58 -2.85 12.22
CA LYS A 80 6.44 -4.02 12.51
C LYS A 80 7.32 -3.75 13.73
N TRP A 81 7.85 -2.54 13.88
CA TRP A 81 8.62 -2.13 15.06
C TRP A 81 7.79 -2.19 16.35
N TYR A 82 6.57 -1.66 16.33
CA TYR A 82 5.71 -1.61 17.50
C TYR A 82 5.28 -3.00 17.99
N PHE A 83 4.90 -3.88 17.06
CA PHE A 83 4.50 -5.26 17.36
C PHE A 83 5.67 -6.25 17.46
N ASP A 84 6.89 -5.83 17.09
CA ASP A 84 8.11 -6.64 17.01
C ASP A 84 7.94 -7.91 16.15
N LYS A 85 7.13 -7.84 15.09
CA LYS A 85 6.84 -8.97 14.19
C LYS A 85 6.28 -8.52 12.84
N ASN A 86 6.58 -9.30 11.79
CA ASN A 86 5.79 -9.27 10.56
C ASN A 86 4.47 -10.01 10.82
N SER A 87 3.40 -9.27 11.10
CA SER A 87 2.08 -9.87 11.34
C SER A 87 0.99 -9.25 10.47
N ARG A 88 -0.20 -9.85 10.53
CA ARG A 88 -1.42 -9.39 9.86
C ARG A 88 -2.10 -8.22 10.59
N LYS A 89 -1.61 -7.88 11.80
CA LYS A 89 -2.23 -6.85 12.63
C LYS A 89 -1.86 -5.48 12.10
N ASP A 90 -2.88 -4.64 11.93
CA ASP A 90 -2.75 -3.24 11.55
C ASP A 90 -2.89 -2.36 12.80
N LEU A 91 -2.12 -1.27 12.89
CA LEU A 91 -2.29 -0.29 13.97
C LEU A 91 -3.70 0.31 13.92
N ASN A 92 -4.41 0.27 15.04
CA ASN A 92 -5.57 1.15 15.26
C ASN A 92 -5.11 2.56 15.68
N TYR A 93 -6.04 3.51 15.83
CA TYR A 93 -5.71 4.89 16.17
C TYR A 93 -4.90 5.03 17.48
N TYR A 94 -5.32 4.35 18.54
CA TYR A 94 -4.67 4.43 19.85
C TYR A 94 -3.31 3.72 19.86
N GLU A 95 -3.21 2.58 19.20
CA GLU A 95 -1.92 1.89 19.01
C GLU A 95 -0.94 2.75 18.19
N PHE A 96 -1.44 3.52 17.23
CA PHE A 96 -0.62 4.49 16.52
C PHE A 96 -0.14 5.62 17.44
N ILE A 97 -1.02 6.20 18.25
CA ILE A 97 -0.63 7.24 19.23
C ILE A 97 0.42 6.69 20.19
N ASP A 98 0.15 5.54 20.80
CA ASP A 98 1.07 4.91 21.75
C ASP A 98 2.43 4.58 21.10
N CYS A 99 2.41 4.03 19.89
CA CYS A 99 3.63 3.78 19.11
C CYS A 99 4.48 5.04 18.92
N ILE A 100 3.86 6.16 18.56
CA ILE A 100 4.57 7.42 18.32
C ILE A 100 5.06 8.04 19.64
N GLU A 101 4.30 7.96 20.74
CA GLU A 101 4.75 8.44 22.04
C GLU A 101 5.93 7.62 22.57
N ILE A 102 5.90 6.29 22.43
CA ILE A 102 7.05 5.42 22.78
C ILE A 102 8.28 5.79 21.95
N LEU A 103 8.09 6.10 20.66
CA LEU A 103 9.17 6.58 19.80
C LEU A 103 9.73 7.91 20.33
N GLY A 104 8.88 8.86 20.72
CA GLY A 104 9.29 10.13 21.33
C GLY A 104 10.12 9.93 22.60
N CYS A 105 9.68 9.07 23.51
CA CYS A 105 10.42 8.73 24.73
C CYS A 105 11.79 8.11 24.42
N LYS A 106 11.89 7.27 23.38
CA LYS A 106 13.17 6.67 22.94
C LYS A 106 14.16 7.71 22.39
N LEU A 107 13.67 8.88 21.97
CA LEU A 107 14.47 10.00 21.51
C LEU A 107 14.78 11.02 22.62
N GLY A 108 14.34 10.77 23.87
CA GLY A 108 14.54 11.67 25.01
C GLY A 108 13.59 12.87 25.00
N LEU A 109 12.52 12.82 24.21
CA LEU A 109 11.55 13.91 24.11
C LEU A 109 10.50 13.82 25.21
N LYS A 110 9.98 14.98 25.64
CA LYS A 110 8.85 15.03 26.57
C LYS A 110 7.57 14.60 25.84
N LYS A 111 6.61 14.09 26.62
CA LYS A 111 5.29 13.69 26.11
C LYS A 111 4.69 14.79 25.24
N GLY A 112 4.24 14.42 24.04
CA GLY A 112 3.64 15.37 23.12
C GLY A 112 4.59 16.11 22.17
N GLU A 113 5.90 16.22 22.47
CA GLU A 113 6.84 17.01 21.67
C GLU A 113 7.02 16.46 20.25
N ILE A 114 7.09 15.13 20.12
CA ILE A 114 7.29 14.46 18.83
C ILE A 114 6.22 14.86 17.79
N TRP A 115 4.97 15.08 18.20
CA TRP A 115 3.87 15.46 17.30
C TRP A 115 4.04 16.85 16.69
N ARG A 116 4.75 17.74 17.38
CA ARG A 116 4.97 19.13 16.95
C ARG A 116 6.27 19.27 16.15
N MET A 117 7.31 18.53 16.56
CA MET A 117 8.64 18.64 15.98
C MET A 117 8.77 17.95 14.62
N PHE A 118 8.10 16.80 14.42
CA PHE A 118 8.33 15.98 13.24
C PHE A 118 7.33 16.25 12.11
N LYS A 119 7.88 16.44 10.92
CA LYS A 119 7.19 16.39 9.63
C LYS A 119 7.15 14.93 9.15
N VAL A 120 6.12 14.60 8.36
CA VAL A 120 6.03 13.32 7.65
C VAL A 120 6.43 13.56 6.20
N THR A 121 7.50 12.91 5.76
CA THR A 121 8.04 13.06 4.39
C THR A 121 7.64 11.90 3.49
N GLN A 122 7.40 10.72 4.06
CA GLN A 122 6.88 9.52 3.39
C GLN A 122 5.87 8.81 4.28
N LEU A 123 4.87 8.17 3.69
CA LEU A 123 3.78 7.52 4.43
C LEU A 123 3.21 6.33 3.66
N GLU A 124 3.23 5.14 4.25
CA GLU A 124 2.51 3.98 3.74
C GLU A 124 1.24 3.77 4.58
N ILE A 125 0.09 3.78 3.91
CA ILE A 125 -1.20 3.40 4.52
C ILE A 125 -1.70 2.12 3.89
N GLY A 126 -2.07 1.15 4.72
CA GLY A 126 -2.58 -0.12 4.23
C GLY A 126 -3.37 -0.90 5.26
N VAL A 127 -4.15 -1.86 4.74
CA VAL A 127 -4.94 -2.78 5.54
C VAL A 127 -4.92 -4.17 4.92
N THR A 128 -4.96 -5.18 5.79
CA THR A 128 -5.10 -6.57 5.38
C THR A 128 -6.55 -7.02 5.54
N LEU A 129 -7.17 -7.44 4.45
CA LEU A 129 -8.51 -8.00 4.36
C LEU A 129 -8.44 -9.53 4.43
N LEU A 130 -9.38 -10.15 5.12
CA LEU A 130 -9.51 -11.61 5.14
C LEU A 130 -10.66 -12.01 4.24
N LEU A 131 -10.34 -12.52 3.06
CA LEU A 131 -11.31 -12.95 2.05
C LEU A 131 -11.40 -14.48 2.02
N LYS A 132 -12.51 -15.00 1.50
CA LYS A 132 -12.74 -16.45 1.35
C LYS A 132 -12.04 -16.97 0.08
N SER A 133 -11.75 -18.26 0.04
CA SER A 133 -11.00 -18.91 -1.05
C SER A 133 -11.58 -18.72 -2.45
N PHE A 134 -12.88 -18.49 -2.59
CA PHE A 134 -13.47 -18.16 -3.90
C PHE A 134 -12.95 -16.84 -4.50
N THR A 135 -12.15 -16.07 -3.76
CA THR A 135 -11.50 -14.84 -4.20
C THR A 135 -10.00 -15.00 -4.46
N ASN A 136 -9.44 -16.21 -4.46
CA ASN A 136 -7.99 -16.40 -4.57
C ASN A 136 -7.40 -15.74 -5.84
N ASP A 137 -8.14 -15.71 -6.94
CA ASP A 137 -7.69 -15.13 -8.22
C ASP A 137 -8.08 -13.64 -8.38
N ILE A 138 -8.46 -12.97 -7.28
CA ILE A 138 -8.95 -11.58 -7.32
C ILE A 138 -7.90 -10.56 -7.77
N LEU A 139 -6.62 -10.91 -7.66
CA LEU A 139 -5.53 -10.06 -8.11
C LEU A 139 -5.65 -9.82 -9.62
N ASP A 140 -5.96 -10.84 -10.42
CA ASP A 140 -6.09 -10.74 -11.87
C ASP A 140 -7.27 -9.85 -12.29
N CYS A 141 -8.26 -9.68 -11.41
CA CYS A 141 -9.37 -8.79 -11.67
C CYS A 141 -8.98 -7.29 -11.67
N PHE A 142 -7.86 -6.92 -11.03
CA PHE A 142 -7.38 -5.53 -11.00
C PHE A 142 -6.55 -5.21 -12.25
N VAL A 143 -7.20 -4.66 -13.27
CA VAL A 143 -6.61 -4.56 -14.61
C VAL A 143 -5.93 -3.22 -14.91
N LYS A 144 -6.41 -2.10 -14.34
CA LYS A 144 -5.87 -0.76 -14.67
C LYS A 144 -6.20 0.27 -13.59
N TYR A 145 -5.28 1.19 -13.33
CA TYR A 145 -5.55 2.38 -12.54
C TYR A 145 -4.98 3.61 -13.24
N ARG A 146 -5.87 4.51 -13.70
CA ARG A 146 -5.51 5.72 -14.47
C ARG A 146 -4.50 5.39 -15.59
N ASN A 147 -3.39 6.13 -15.66
CA ASN A 147 -2.28 5.96 -16.58
C ASN A 147 -1.09 5.19 -15.96
N ALA A 148 -1.26 4.56 -14.80
CA ALA A 148 -0.20 3.79 -14.17
C ALA A 148 0.21 2.60 -15.04
N LYS A 149 1.51 2.29 -15.05
CA LYS A 149 1.98 0.99 -15.51
C LYS A 149 1.66 -0.04 -14.41
N ARG A 150 0.87 -1.07 -14.78
CA ARG A 150 0.70 -2.27 -13.97
C ARG A 150 2.01 -3.07 -14.02
N ASP A 151 2.56 -3.41 -12.87
CA ASP A 151 3.75 -4.25 -12.74
C ASP A 151 3.40 -5.49 -11.93
N ASP A 152 3.48 -6.64 -12.60
CA ASP A 152 3.12 -7.98 -12.13
C ASP A 152 4.37 -8.87 -11.95
N LYS A 153 5.55 -8.27 -11.78
CA LYS A 153 6.81 -9.03 -11.61
C LYS A 153 6.77 -10.10 -10.52
N ASN A 154 5.90 -9.93 -9.52
CA ASN A 154 5.67 -10.92 -8.47
C ASN A 154 4.28 -11.53 -8.67
N VAL A 155 4.20 -12.85 -8.82
CA VAL A 155 2.93 -13.58 -9.03
C VAL A 155 1.89 -13.29 -7.95
N THR A 156 2.33 -12.96 -6.73
CA THR A 156 1.45 -12.70 -5.58
C THR A 156 1.16 -11.22 -5.34
N SER A 157 1.65 -10.32 -6.19
CA SER A 157 1.61 -8.87 -5.94
C SER A 157 1.46 -8.05 -7.22
N ILE A 158 0.60 -7.03 -7.16
CA ILE A 158 0.35 -6.08 -8.24
C ILE A 158 0.75 -4.69 -7.76
N TYR A 159 1.52 -4.00 -8.60
CA TYR A 159 1.88 -2.60 -8.40
C TYR A 159 1.24 -1.73 -9.48
N PHE A 160 0.65 -0.61 -9.09
CA PHE A 160 0.34 0.50 -9.98
C PHE A 160 1.25 1.67 -9.61
N ARG A 161 2.29 1.89 -10.43
CA ARG A 161 3.37 2.83 -10.09
C ARG A 161 3.15 4.24 -10.60
N PHE A 162 3.44 5.23 -9.76
CA PHE A 162 3.55 6.65 -10.15
C PHE A 162 4.80 7.28 -9.55
N THR A 163 5.15 8.47 -10.05
CA THR A 163 6.31 9.23 -9.56
C THR A 163 6.30 9.47 -8.05
N ASN A 164 5.13 9.75 -7.47
CA ASN A 164 5.04 10.22 -6.09
C ASN A 164 4.32 9.26 -5.12
N TYR A 165 3.65 8.25 -5.65
CA TYR A 165 3.00 7.21 -4.84
C TYR A 165 2.81 5.94 -5.66
N ASP A 166 2.73 4.81 -4.97
CA ASP A 166 2.42 3.52 -5.57
C ASP A 166 1.17 2.94 -4.91
N LEU A 167 0.39 2.19 -5.68
CA LEU A 167 -0.65 1.32 -5.13
C LEU A 167 -0.15 -0.11 -5.19
N LEU A 168 -0.24 -0.82 -4.07
CA LEU A 168 0.21 -2.19 -3.95
C LEU A 168 -0.94 -3.08 -3.45
N ILE A 169 -1.21 -4.15 -4.19
CA ILE A 169 -2.21 -5.17 -3.83
C ILE A 169 -1.51 -6.53 -3.85
N TYR A 170 -1.57 -7.30 -2.76
CA TYR A 170 -0.88 -8.59 -2.69
C TYR A 170 -1.49 -9.56 -1.68
N ASP A 171 -1.13 -10.84 -1.78
CA ASP A 171 -1.39 -11.81 -0.72
C ASP A 171 -0.37 -11.66 0.42
N LYS A 172 -0.83 -11.11 1.55
CA LYS A 172 0.01 -10.89 2.72
C LYS A 172 0.47 -12.19 3.37
N TYR A 173 -0.33 -13.25 3.30
CA TYR A 173 0.06 -14.52 3.90
C TYR A 173 1.26 -15.12 3.16
N LEU A 174 1.18 -15.13 1.83
CA LEU A 174 2.29 -15.60 0.99
C LEU A 174 3.54 -14.72 1.14
N GLU A 175 3.39 -13.40 1.23
CA GLU A 175 4.53 -12.50 1.53
C GLU A 175 5.19 -12.83 2.86
N MET A 176 4.40 -13.11 3.90
CA MET A 176 4.94 -13.43 5.24
C MET A 176 5.66 -14.78 5.29
N LEU A 177 5.23 -15.76 4.49
CA LEU A 177 5.89 -17.07 4.40
C LEU A 177 7.22 -16.98 3.62
N GLY A 178 7.30 -16.07 2.64
CA GLY A 178 8.46 -15.91 1.78
C GLY A 178 8.75 -17.18 0.98
N LYS A 179 10.04 -17.51 0.79
CA LYS A 179 10.48 -18.69 0.03
C LYS A 179 10.54 -20.00 0.85
N LYS A 180 9.88 -20.04 2.01
CA LYS A 180 9.91 -21.21 2.89
C LYS A 180 8.96 -22.30 2.39
N GLU A 181 9.26 -23.56 2.70
CA GLU A 181 8.34 -24.67 2.45
C GLU A 181 7.04 -24.50 3.25
N PHE A 182 5.91 -24.74 2.59
CA PHE A 182 4.60 -24.60 3.21
C PHE A 182 4.29 -25.82 4.08
N THR A 183 4.01 -25.57 5.35
CA THR A 183 3.52 -26.59 6.27
C THR A 183 2.12 -27.08 5.86
N LYS A 184 1.67 -28.21 6.41
CA LYS A 184 0.28 -28.67 6.23
C LYS A 184 -0.74 -27.61 6.67
N THR A 185 -0.43 -26.86 7.72
CA THR A 185 -1.26 -25.77 8.23
C THR A 185 -1.33 -24.61 7.24
N ASP A 186 -0.20 -24.22 6.64
CA ASP A 186 -0.15 -23.15 5.64
C ASP A 186 -1.02 -23.48 4.43
N LYS A 187 -0.86 -24.70 3.89
CA LYS A 187 -1.67 -25.19 2.77
C LYS A 187 -3.17 -25.15 3.08
N LYS A 188 -3.56 -25.50 4.31
CA LYS A 188 -4.96 -25.45 4.77
C LYS A 188 -5.50 -24.02 4.92
N ILE A 189 -4.65 -23.05 5.24
CA ILE A 189 -5.04 -21.64 5.34
C ILE A 189 -5.21 -21.06 3.93
N ILE A 190 -4.23 -21.27 3.05
CA ILE A 190 -4.23 -20.78 1.65
C ILE A 190 -5.43 -21.34 0.87
N SER A 191 -5.82 -22.59 1.11
CA SER A 191 -6.98 -23.20 0.43
C SER A 191 -8.33 -22.65 0.90
N LYS A 192 -8.38 -21.95 2.05
CA LYS A 192 -9.62 -21.43 2.64
C LYS A 192 -9.75 -19.93 2.57
N TYR A 193 -8.63 -19.21 2.56
CA TYR A 193 -8.62 -17.78 2.71
C TYR A 193 -7.54 -17.13 1.86
N LEU A 194 -7.87 -15.94 1.36
CA LEU A 194 -6.94 -14.99 0.80
C LEU A 194 -6.74 -13.84 1.79
N MET A 195 -5.49 -13.50 2.11
CA MET A 195 -5.15 -12.34 2.95
C MET A 195 -4.78 -11.14 2.07
N LEU A 196 -5.76 -10.59 1.36
CA LEU A 196 -5.56 -9.49 0.44
C LEU A 196 -5.16 -8.23 1.19
N ARG A 197 -3.94 -7.75 0.94
CA ARG A 197 -3.46 -6.48 1.47
C ARG A 197 -3.47 -5.43 0.39
N PHE A 198 -4.05 -4.28 0.73
CA PHE A 198 -4.04 -3.09 -0.09
C PHE A 198 -3.26 -1.99 0.62
N GLU A 199 -2.31 -1.39 -0.08
CA GLU A 199 -1.43 -0.34 0.37
C GLU A 199 -1.42 0.84 -0.62
N ILE A 200 -1.33 2.05 -0.08
CA ILE A 200 -0.97 3.28 -0.78
C ILE A 200 0.37 3.71 -0.18
N ASP A 201 1.43 3.60 -0.94
CA ASP A 201 2.78 3.97 -0.53
C ASP A 201 3.10 5.38 -1.07
N ILE A 202 3.16 6.38 -0.19
CA ILE A 202 3.37 7.78 -0.55
C ILE A 202 4.87 8.09 -0.44
N ASN A 203 5.56 7.97 -1.57
CA ASN A 203 7.01 8.19 -1.70
C ASN A 203 7.42 9.65 -1.44
N LYS A 204 6.51 10.60 -1.68
CA LYS A 204 6.72 12.03 -1.39
C LYS A 204 5.43 12.71 -0.94
N VAL A 205 5.37 13.11 0.33
CA VAL A 205 4.19 13.80 0.91
C VAL A 205 4.07 15.26 0.40
N SER A 206 4.96 15.74 -0.48
CA SER A 206 4.87 17.08 -1.07
C SER A 206 3.72 17.25 -2.08
N ILE A 207 3.00 16.18 -2.46
CA ILE A 207 1.81 16.28 -3.32
C ILE A 207 0.71 17.06 -2.56
N PRO A 208 0.08 18.08 -3.16
CA PRO A 208 -0.90 18.94 -2.48
C PRO A 208 -1.98 18.18 -1.70
N THR A 209 -2.54 17.11 -2.27
CA THR A 209 -3.62 16.31 -1.67
C THR A 209 -3.20 15.62 -0.37
N PHE A 210 -1.97 15.10 -0.30
CA PHE A 210 -1.44 14.45 0.91
C PHE A 210 -0.75 15.43 1.84
N LYS A 211 -0.07 16.45 1.30
CA LYS A 211 0.61 17.50 2.04
C LYS A 211 -0.35 18.18 3.01
N MET A 212 -1.52 18.61 2.53
CA MET A 212 -2.50 19.31 3.36
C MET A 212 -2.93 18.50 4.59
N LYS A 213 -3.11 17.18 4.44
CA LYS A 213 -3.63 16.32 5.51
C LYS A 213 -2.53 15.72 6.40
N TYR A 214 -1.37 15.40 5.85
CA TYR A 214 -0.42 14.47 6.49
C TYR A 214 1.01 15.01 6.64
N HIS A 215 1.34 16.23 6.18
CA HIS A 215 2.73 16.74 6.23
C HIS A 215 3.35 16.90 7.62
N LYS A 216 2.53 17.03 8.68
CA LYS A 216 2.96 17.05 10.08
C LYS A 216 2.41 15.83 10.79
N LEU A 217 3.16 15.30 11.75
CA LEU A 217 2.72 14.15 12.53
C LEU A 217 1.45 14.47 13.33
N SER A 218 1.33 15.70 13.86
CA SER A 218 0.10 16.22 14.47
C SER A 218 -1.09 16.28 13.50
N SER A 219 -0.87 16.69 12.25
CA SER A 219 -1.92 16.70 11.21
C SER A 219 -2.34 15.29 10.82
N LEU A 220 -1.40 14.33 10.74
CA LEU A 220 -1.73 12.91 10.51
C LEU A 220 -2.59 12.36 11.65
N LYS A 221 -2.27 12.71 12.90
CA LYS A 221 -3.07 12.35 14.08
C LYS A 221 -4.49 12.90 13.99
N SER A 222 -4.65 14.20 13.67
CA SER A 222 -5.99 14.83 13.60
C SER A 222 -6.83 14.38 12.40
N ASN A 223 -6.19 14.00 11.29
CA ASN A 223 -6.84 13.53 10.06
C ASN A 223 -6.87 12.00 9.92
N TRP A 224 -6.71 11.25 11.02
CA TRP A 224 -6.69 9.78 10.98
C TRP A 224 -7.98 9.17 10.39
N ASN A 225 -9.12 9.82 10.61
CA ASN A 225 -10.43 9.45 10.07
C ASN A 225 -10.53 9.58 8.54
N GLU A 226 -9.59 10.27 7.90
CA GLU A 226 -9.52 10.39 6.44
C GLU A 226 -8.83 9.18 5.79
N LEU A 227 -7.98 8.44 6.51
CA LEU A 227 -7.23 7.31 5.94
C LEU A 227 -8.15 6.21 5.36
N PRO A 228 -9.25 5.80 6.05
CA PRO A 228 -10.24 4.90 5.46
C PRO A 228 -10.85 5.41 4.15
N LYS A 229 -11.14 6.71 4.07
CA LYS A 229 -11.75 7.34 2.89
C LYS A 229 -10.79 7.31 1.71
N GLU A 230 -9.50 7.60 1.95
CA GLU A 230 -8.46 7.49 0.93
C GLU A 230 -8.34 6.03 0.45
N LEU A 231 -8.21 5.06 1.36
CA LEU A 231 -8.16 3.63 0.98
C LEU A 231 -9.34 3.22 0.10
N TYR A 232 -10.57 3.58 0.49
CA TYR A 232 -11.77 3.28 -0.30
C TYR A 232 -11.74 3.95 -1.68
N LYS A 233 -11.43 5.25 -1.71
CA LYS A 233 -11.37 6.05 -2.95
C LYS A 233 -10.38 5.46 -3.95
N TYR A 234 -9.16 5.16 -3.50
CA TYR A 234 -8.13 4.61 -4.39
C TYR A 234 -8.49 3.21 -4.87
N LEU A 235 -8.90 2.30 -3.97
CA LEU A 235 -9.28 0.93 -4.33
C LEU A 235 -10.48 0.90 -5.30
N ASN A 236 -11.51 1.71 -5.04
CA ASN A 236 -12.70 1.77 -5.89
C ASN A 236 -12.39 2.34 -7.29
N ALA A 237 -11.43 3.26 -7.38
CA ALA A 237 -11.04 3.86 -8.66
C ALA A 237 -10.21 2.91 -9.55
N ILE A 238 -9.72 1.77 -9.03
CA ILE A 238 -9.07 0.74 -9.84
C ILE A 238 -10.14 0.08 -10.75
N LYS A 239 -9.84 0.02 -12.04
CA LYS A 239 -10.66 -0.70 -13.03
C LYS A 239 -10.58 -2.19 -12.69
N PHE A 240 -11.75 -2.75 -12.48
CA PHE A 240 -11.95 -4.13 -12.08
C PHE A 240 -12.74 -4.86 -13.18
N VAL A 241 -12.27 -6.04 -13.54
CA VAL A 241 -12.88 -6.93 -14.52
C VAL A 241 -12.96 -8.31 -13.87
N ASP A 242 -14.14 -8.90 -13.84
CA ASP A 242 -14.31 -10.23 -13.26
C ASP A 242 -13.67 -11.28 -14.19
N THR A 243 -12.53 -11.83 -13.78
CA THR A 243 -11.84 -12.91 -14.50
C THR A 243 -12.06 -14.28 -13.85
N ILE A 244 -12.82 -14.33 -12.75
CA ILE A 244 -13.02 -15.52 -11.92
C ILE A 244 -14.29 -16.26 -12.34
N SER A 245 -15.35 -15.49 -12.63
CA SER A 245 -16.66 -16.05 -12.97
C SER A 245 -16.64 -16.86 -14.26
N LYS A 246 -17.58 -17.80 -14.34
CA LYS A 246 -17.75 -18.66 -15.50
C LYS A 246 -18.27 -17.86 -16.69
N ASN A 247 -17.91 -18.34 -17.88
CA ASN A 247 -18.42 -17.81 -19.13
C ASN A 247 -19.93 -17.98 -19.21
N GLU A 248 -20.57 -17.03 -19.87
CA GLU A 248 -21.77 -17.37 -20.61
C GLU A 248 -21.38 -18.39 -21.68
N VAL A 249 -21.83 -19.63 -21.52
CA VAL A 249 -21.93 -20.53 -22.66
C VAL A 249 -22.99 -19.86 -23.52
N ILE A 250 -22.59 -19.13 -24.56
CA ILE A 250 -23.52 -18.89 -25.68
C ILE A 250 -24.04 -20.28 -26.00
N ASN A 251 -25.31 -20.54 -25.67
CA ASN A 251 -25.88 -21.89 -25.69
C ASN A 251 -25.60 -22.49 -27.06
N GLU A 252 -24.54 -23.30 -27.18
CA GLU A 252 -24.11 -23.88 -28.45
C GLU A 252 -25.23 -24.77 -29.04
N ASN A 253 -26.17 -25.16 -28.17
CA ASN A 253 -27.32 -26.00 -28.43
C ASN A 253 -28.59 -25.24 -28.87
N ASN A 254 -28.65 -23.90 -28.79
CA ASN A 254 -29.81 -23.09 -29.23
C ASN A 254 -29.37 -22.01 -30.24
N LYS A 255 -28.80 -22.44 -31.38
CA LYS A 255 -28.36 -21.55 -32.47
C LYS A 255 -29.54 -20.88 -33.18
N THR A 256 -30.03 -19.76 -32.67
CA THR A 256 -30.50 -18.67 -33.54
C THR A 256 -29.28 -18.05 -34.24
N LYS A 257 -29.44 -17.67 -35.51
CA LYS A 257 -28.41 -16.93 -36.25
C LYS A 257 -28.03 -15.68 -35.44
N ILE A 258 -26.81 -15.64 -34.90
CA ILE A 258 -26.30 -14.46 -34.19
C ILE A 258 -26.03 -13.33 -35.17
N SER A 259 -26.19 -12.08 -34.74
CA SER A 259 -25.89 -10.94 -35.61
C SER A 259 -24.40 -10.87 -35.91
N LYS A 260 -24.01 -10.24 -37.03
CA LYS A 260 -22.59 -9.98 -37.36
C LYS A 260 -21.87 -9.27 -36.21
N ASN A 261 -22.55 -8.34 -35.54
CA ASN A 261 -21.99 -7.59 -34.43
C ASN A 261 -21.73 -8.50 -33.21
N ASP A 262 -22.66 -9.39 -32.89
CA ASP A 262 -22.51 -10.32 -31.76
C ASP A 262 -21.43 -11.36 -32.03
N PHE A 263 -21.30 -11.83 -33.28
CA PHE A 263 -20.18 -12.69 -33.69
C PHE A 263 -18.82 -11.99 -33.52
N ILE A 264 -18.70 -10.72 -33.92
CA ILE A 264 -17.47 -9.95 -33.74
C ILE A 264 -17.15 -9.78 -32.25
N LYS A 265 -18.13 -9.40 -31.43
CA LYS A 265 -17.95 -9.25 -29.98
C LYS A 265 -17.53 -10.57 -29.31
N TRP A 266 -18.16 -11.67 -29.70
CA TRP A 266 -17.79 -13.00 -29.24
C TRP A 266 -16.35 -13.36 -29.66
N GLY A 267 -15.96 -13.05 -30.90
CA GLY A 267 -14.58 -13.25 -31.37
C GLY A 267 -13.55 -12.49 -30.53
N PHE A 268 -13.82 -11.21 -30.23
CA PHE A 268 -12.99 -10.41 -29.33
C PHE A 268 -12.94 -10.98 -27.91
N TYR A 269 -14.08 -11.42 -27.37
CA TYR A 269 -14.14 -12.07 -26.07
C TYR A 269 -13.30 -13.35 -26.02
N SER A 270 -13.47 -14.24 -27.00
CA SER A 270 -12.72 -15.50 -27.12
C SER A 270 -11.22 -15.25 -27.26
N PHE A 271 -10.83 -14.23 -28.03
CA PHE A 271 -9.43 -13.79 -28.09
C PHE A 271 -8.93 -13.32 -26.72
N MET A 272 -9.67 -12.42 -26.04
CA MET A 272 -9.28 -11.92 -24.72
C MET A 272 -9.12 -13.04 -23.69
N LYS A 273 -10.00 -14.04 -23.72
CA LYS A 273 -9.97 -15.17 -22.80
C LYS A 273 -8.79 -16.09 -23.05
N SER A 274 -8.56 -16.46 -24.31
CA SER A 274 -7.46 -17.37 -24.70
C SER A 274 -6.08 -16.71 -24.57
N HIS A 275 -5.97 -15.43 -24.94
CA HIS A 275 -4.73 -14.67 -24.87
C HIS A 275 -4.43 -14.11 -23.46
N GLY A 276 -5.47 -13.98 -22.64
CA GLY A 276 -5.43 -13.36 -21.32
C GLY A 276 -5.74 -11.86 -21.35
N ILE A 277 -6.57 -11.40 -20.42
CA ILE A 277 -7.04 -10.01 -20.36
C ILE A 277 -5.87 -9.02 -20.22
N HIS A 278 -4.84 -9.37 -19.46
CA HIS A 278 -3.68 -8.52 -19.24
C HIS A 278 -2.81 -8.34 -20.48
N ASN A 279 -2.58 -9.43 -21.22
CA ASN A 279 -1.84 -9.38 -22.49
C ASN A 279 -2.63 -8.58 -23.53
N THR A 280 -3.94 -8.78 -23.60
CA THR A 280 -4.84 -7.98 -24.45
C THR A 280 -4.74 -6.49 -24.12
N ILE A 281 -4.75 -6.11 -22.85
CA ILE A 281 -4.61 -4.71 -22.42
C ILE A 281 -3.24 -4.15 -22.79
N LYS A 282 -2.18 -4.96 -22.65
CA LYS A 282 -0.81 -4.57 -23.04
C LYS A 282 -0.73 -4.29 -24.53
N ASP A 283 -1.31 -5.15 -25.36
CA ASP A 283 -1.30 -5.00 -26.81
C ASP A 283 -2.19 -3.85 -27.27
N PHE A 284 -3.39 -3.71 -26.68
CA PHE A 284 -4.24 -2.54 -26.85
C PHE A 284 -3.48 -1.24 -26.57
N ASN A 285 -2.72 -1.20 -25.48
CA ASN A 285 -1.94 -0.01 -25.12
C ASN A 285 -0.80 0.29 -26.10
N LYS A 286 -0.26 -0.71 -26.81
CA LYS A 286 0.78 -0.52 -27.83
C LYS A 286 0.22 -0.14 -29.19
N MET A 287 -0.90 -0.75 -29.58
CA MET A 287 -1.44 -0.67 -30.95
C MET A 287 -2.43 0.47 -31.13
N VAL A 288 -3.15 0.89 -30.08
CA VAL A 288 -4.20 1.91 -30.19
C VAL A 288 -3.63 3.30 -29.93
N LEU A 289 -3.83 4.18 -30.91
CA LEU A 289 -3.46 5.58 -30.87
C LEU A 289 -4.08 6.30 -29.65
N PRO A 290 -3.45 7.38 -29.13
CA PRO A 290 -3.92 8.06 -27.93
C PRO A 290 -5.35 8.62 -28.04
N ASN A 291 -5.75 9.06 -29.23
CA ASN A 291 -7.07 9.63 -29.47
C ASN A 291 -8.18 8.61 -29.15
N ASN A 292 -9.10 8.97 -28.26
CA ASN A 292 -10.20 8.12 -27.80
C ASN A 292 -9.80 6.80 -27.10
N LYS A 293 -8.53 6.63 -26.70
CA LYS A 293 -8.02 5.40 -26.08
C LYS A 293 -8.80 4.97 -24.84
N SER A 294 -9.28 5.92 -24.04
CA SER A 294 -10.11 5.63 -22.86
C SER A 294 -11.47 5.04 -23.24
N LYS A 295 -12.11 5.58 -24.28
CA LYS A 295 -13.39 5.09 -24.81
C LYS A 295 -13.25 3.67 -25.33
N PHE A 296 -12.30 3.44 -26.24
CA PHE A 296 -12.04 2.11 -26.80
C PHE A 296 -11.65 1.08 -25.73
N PHE A 297 -10.90 1.50 -24.70
CA PHE A 297 -10.59 0.61 -23.57
C PHE A 297 -11.87 0.22 -22.82
N ASN A 298 -12.77 1.17 -22.53
CA ASN A 298 -14.03 0.84 -21.87
C ASN A 298 -14.92 -0.04 -22.75
N ASP A 299 -14.97 0.19 -24.06
CA ASP A 299 -15.72 -0.64 -25.00
C ASP A 299 -15.20 -2.09 -25.01
N LEU A 300 -13.88 -2.28 -25.06
CA LEU A 300 -13.23 -3.59 -24.95
C LEU A 300 -13.58 -4.29 -23.64
N MET A 301 -13.52 -3.58 -22.52
CA MET A 301 -13.88 -4.13 -21.21
C MET A 301 -15.37 -4.45 -21.11
N ASN A 302 -16.24 -3.68 -21.76
CA ASN A 302 -17.68 -3.95 -21.81
C ASN A 302 -18.00 -5.20 -22.62
N ILE A 303 -17.31 -5.43 -23.74
CA ILE A 303 -17.39 -6.70 -24.50
C ILE A 303 -17.01 -7.88 -23.62
N TYR A 304 -15.92 -7.75 -22.85
CA TYR A 304 -15.51 -8.83 -21.95
C TYR A 304 -16.57 -9.12 -20.89
N LYS A 305 -17.08 -8.08 -20.24
CA LYS A 305 -18.09 -8.20 -19.18
C LYS A 305 -19.42 -8.74 -19.67
N SER A 306 -19.83 -8.44 -20.90
CA SER A 306 -21.12 -8.88 -21.42
C SER A 306 -21.21 -10.39 -21.67
N HIS A 307 -20.08 -11.12 -21.63
CA HIS A 307 -20.02 -12.57 -21.84
C HIS A 307 -19.69 -13.34 -20.55
N ILE A 308 -19.81 -12.68 -19.40
CA ILE A 308 -19.52 -13.27 -18.09
C ILE A 308 -20.78 -13.25 -17.25
N ILE A 309 -21.18 -14.43 -16.79
CA ILE A 309 -22.25 -14.57 -15.81
C ILE A 309 -21.61 -14.55 -14.44
N SER A 310 -21.67 -13.39 -13.80
CA SER A 310 -21.11 -13.23 -12.46
C SER A 310 -22.10 -13.69 -11.40
N GLU A 311 -21.77 -14.77 -10.68
CA GLU A 311 -22.56 -15.20 -9.52
C GLU A 311 -22.40 -14.25 -8.33
N LYS A 312 -21.34 -13.43 -8.32
CA LYS A 312 -20.95 -12.58 -7.19
C LYS A 312 -20.31 -11.29 -7.67
N ASP A 313 -20.74 -10.16 -7.10
CA ASP A 313 -19.99 -8.91 -7.25
C ASP A 313 -18.73 -8.93 -6.36
N TYR A 314 -17.65 -9.48 -6.90
CA TYR A 314 -16.36 -9.56 -6.23
C TYR A 314 -15.81 -8.19 -5.80
N LYS A 315 -16.03 -7.14 -6.60
CA LYS A 315 -15.57 -5.79 -6.26
C LYS A 315 -16.34 -5.26 -5.05
N ALA A 316 -17.66 -5.43 -5.02
CA ALA A 316 -18.48 -5.05 -3.88
C ALA A 316 -18.08 -5.83 -2.61
N ILE A 317 -17.77 -7.13 -2.72
CA ILE A 317 -17.29 -7.93 -1.59
C ILE A 317 -16.00 -7.35 -0.98
N ILE A 318 -15.02 -6.99 -1.81
CA ILE A 318 -13.76 -6.38 -1.35
C ILE A 318 -14.03 -5.04 -0.67
N LEU A 319 -14.83 -4.17 -1.29
CA LEU A 319 -15.13 -2.84 -0.76
C LEU A 319 -15.91 -2.93 0.56
N TYR A 320 -16.79 -3.91 0.70
CA TYR A 320 -17.49 -4.21 1.94
C TYR A 320 -16.52 -4.65 3.05
N GLU A 321 -15.62 -5.61 2.77
CA GLU A 321 -14.64 -6.07 3.76
C GLU A 321 -13.62 -4.98 4.12
N LEU A 322 -13.27 -4.10 3.16
CA LEU A 322 -12.47 -2.90 3.43
C LEU A 322 -13.16 -2.00 4.45
N ARG A 323 -14.41 -1.60 4.21
CA ARG A 323 -15.19 -0.75 5.11
C ARG A 323 -15.28 -1.36 6.51
N LYS A 324 -15.67 -2.63 6.59
CA LYS A 324 -15.77 -3.39 7.84
C LYS A 324 -14.44 -3.45 8.60
N LYS A 325 -13.31 -3.61 7.89
CA LYS A 325 -11.98 -3.61 8.49
C LYS A 325 -11.61 -2.23 9.02
N THR A 326 -11.80 -1.17 8.23
CA THR A 326 -11.44 0.19 8.64
C THR A 326 -12.32 0.70 9.78
N ASP A 327 -13.61 0.37 9.78
CA ASP A 327 -14.54 0.72 10.86
C ASP A 327 -14.09 0.08 12.18
N ARG A 328 -13.59 -1.16 12.15
CA ARG A 328 -13.02 -1.82 13.34
C ARG A 328 -11.73 -1.16 13.81
N LEU A 329 -10.85 -0.76 12.90
CA LEU A 329 -9.59 -0.07 13.25
C LEU A 329 -9.81 1.34 13.80
N TYR A 330 -10.98 1.92 13.53
CA TYR A 330 -11.42 3.17 14.13
C TYR A 330 -12.16 2.93 15.46
N ASN A 331 -13.21 2.12 15.47
CA ASN A 331 -14.16 1.99 16.58
C ASN A 331 -13.70 1.06 17.72
N LYS A 332 -12.87 0.03 17.49
CA LYS A 332 -12.41 -0.83 18.59
C LYS A 332 -11.53 -0.11 19.61
N GLY A 333 -11.04 1.09 19.27
CA GLY A 333 -10.38 1.97 20.20
C GLY A 333 -11.33 2.72 21.14
N ASN A 334 -12.53 3.08 20.67
CA ASN A 334 -13.48 3.89 21.45
C ASN A 334 -14.08 3.12 22.63
N PHE A 335 -14.21 1.79 22.54
CA PHE A 335 -14.79 0.99 23.63
C PHE A 335 -13.88 0.83 24.86
N ARG A 336 -12.56 1.04 24.74
CA ARG A 336 -11.63 0.89 25.88
C ARG A 336 -11.41 2.16 26.69
N TYR A 337 -11.87 3.32 26.20
CA TYR A 337 -11.67 4.62 26.85
C TYR A 337 -12.98 5.27 27.33
N ILE A 338 -14.11 4.56 27.26
CA ILE A 338 -15.39 5.02 27.82
C ILE A 338 -15.57 4.55 29.29
N ASN A 339 -14.72 3.64 29.78
CA ASN A 339 -14.78 3.12 31.15
C ASN A 339 -13.42 3.25 31.90
N THR A 340 -12.82 4.43 31.91
CA THR A 340 -11.74 4.78 32.86
C THR A 340 -11.84 6.22 33.27
#